data_AF-A0A6A4HWV6-F1
#
_entry.id   AF-A0A6A4HWV6-F1
#
_cell.length_a   1.000
_cell.length_b   1.000
_cell.length_c   1.000
_cell.angle_alpha   90.00
_cell.angle_beta   90.00
_cell.angle_gamma   90.00
#
_symmetry.space_group_name_H-M   'P 1'
#
loop_
_entity.id
_entity.type
_entity.pdbx_description
1 polymer ?
#
loop_
_entity_poly.entity_id
_entity_poly.type
_entity_poly.pdbx_seq_one_letter_code
_entity_poly.pdbx_strand_id
1 'polypeptide(L)'
;ETGKTIKLNHATIINHAKGKPTRAESNATKAWLTTKETNVVIAYIIEVANQGFPLSHRQLKEHVDEVLRLRLGARFPVTGVGKKWTQRFVRKHSD
;
A
#
# COMPACT_ATOMS: atom_id res chain seq x y z
N GLU A 1 6.35 -20.64 18.79
CA GLU A 1 7.58 -19.82 18.75
C GLU A 1 8.50 -20.36 17.67
N THR A 2 9.12 -19.51 16.84
CA THR A 2 9.76 -19.93 15.58
C THR A 2 11.16 -20.56 15.75
N GLY A 3 11.69 -20.68 16.97
CA GLY A 3 12.93 -21.40 17.30
C GLY A 3 14.22 -20.93 16.59
N LYS A 4 14.17 -19.82 15.84
CA LYS A 4 15.27 -19.34 15.01
C LYS A 4 16.01 -18.20 15.70
N THR A 5 17.30 -18.40 15.94
CA THR A 5 18.21 -17.35 16.41
C THR A 5 18.56 -16.41 15.27
N ILE A 6 18.04 -15.19 15.31
CA ILE A 6 18.33 -14.14 14.31
C ILE A 6 19.35 -13.18 14.91
N LYS A 7 20.51 -13.04 14.24
CA LYS A 7 21.53 -12.06 14.63
C LYS A 7 21.03 -10.65 14.28
N LEU A 8 20.55 -9.93 15.29
CA LEU A 8 20.10 -8.54 15.15
C LEU A 8 21.21 -7.58 15.56
N ASN A 9 21.31 -6.45 14.86
CA ASN A 9 22.17 -5.36 15.29
C ASN A 9 21.63 -4.76 16.60
N HIS A 10 22.50 -4.59 17.60
CA HIS A 10 22.18 -3.98 18.89
C HIS A 10 21.54 -2.58 18.74
N ALA A 11 21.94 -1.80 17.72
CA ALA A 11 21.35 -0.51 17.42
C ALA A 11 19.85 -0.63 17.05
N THR A 12 19.44 -1.69 16.37
CA THR A 12 18.04 -1.94 16.02
C THR A 12 17.20 -2.17 17.27
N ILE A 13 17.73 -2.93 18.24
CA ILE A 13 17.06 -3.21 19.52
C ILE A 13 16.89 -1.92 20.32
N ILE A 14 17.98 -1.13 20.46
CA ILE A 14 17.96 0.15 21.17
C ILE A 14 16.98 1.14 20.51
N ASN A 15 16.99 1.22 19.18
CA ASN A 15 16.07 2.10 18.46
C ASN A 15 14.61 1.70 18.66
N HIS A 16 14.31 0.39 18.68
CA HIS A 16 12.97 -0.10 18.94
C HIS A 16 12.54 0.16 20.38
N ALA A 17 13.41 -0.09 21.36
CA ALA A 17 13.15 0.23 22.78
C ALA A 17 12.92 1.74 23.02
N LYS A 18 13.58 2.59 22.23
CA LYS A 18 13.37 4.06 22.23
C LYS A 18 12.10 4.50 21.48
N GLY A 19 11.27 3.57 21.01
CA GLY A 19 10.02 3.88 20.32
C GLY A 19 10.21 4.48 18.93
N LYS A 20 11.36 4.29 18.29
CA LYS A 20 11.51 4.73 16.89
C LYS A 20 10.56 3.94 16.00
N PRO A 21 9.97 4.60 14.98
CA PRO A 21 9.00 3.95 14.12
C PRO A 21 9.64 2.75 13.42
N THR A 22 8.93 1.63 13.45
CA THR A 22 9.33 0.42 12.74
C THR A 22 9.39 0.68 11.24
N ARG A 23 10.05 -0.23 10.50
CA ARG A 23 10.05 -0.17 9.03
C ARG A 23 8.62 -0.23 8.46
N ALA A 24 7.72 -0.95 9.11
CA ALA A 24 6.32 -1.04 8.69
C ALA A 24 5.61 0.31 8.85
N GLU A 25 5.72 0.95 10.01
CA GLU A 25 5.14 2.26 10.30
C GLU A 25 5.71 3.35 9.38
N SER A 26 7.04 3.36 9.22
CA SER A 26 7.73 4.30 8.33
C SER A 26 7.37 4.11 6.85
N ASN A 27 6.95 2.91 6.45
CA ASN A 27 6.48 2.66 5.10
C ASN A 27 5.00 3.00 4.95
N ALA A 28 4.19 2.83 6.00
CA ALA A 28 2.78 3.21 6.01
C ALA A 28 2.61 4.73 5.80
N THR A 29 3.48 5.55 6.39
CA THR A 29 3.48 7.01 6.16
C THR A 29 3.84 7.42 4.73
N LYS A 30 4.49 6.53 3.97
CA LYS A 30 4.87 6.75 2.56
C LYS A 30 3.88 6.14 1.56
N ALA A 31 2.77 5.57 2.04
CA ALA A 31 1.77 4.98 1.17
C ALA A 31 0.99 6.08 0.42
N TRP A 32 0.62 5.79 -0.84
CA TRP A 32 -0.20 6.70 -1.64
C TRP A 32 -1.62 6.83 -1.07
N LEU A 33 -2.20 5.70 -0.67
CA LEU A 33 -3.56 5.63 -0.14
C LEU A 33 -3.53 5.61 1.38
N THR A 34 -4.46 6.33 1.98
CA THR A 34 -4.82 6.16 3.39
C THR A 34 -5.46 4.80 3.62
N THR A 35 -5.51 4.35 4.88
CA THR A 35 -6.20 3.10 5.25
C THR A 35 -7.66 3.11 4.80
N LYS A 36 -8.33 4.26 4.95
CA LYS A 36 -9.73 4.43 4.52
C LYS A 36 -9.88 4.27 3.01
N GLU A 37 -9.07 4.97 2.22
CA GLU A 37 -9.11 4.84 0.76
C GLU A 37 -8.75 3.43 0.29
N THR A 38 -7.77 2.81 0.94
CA THR A 38 -7.36 1.42 0.64
C THR A 38 -8.55 0.46 0.81
N ASN A 39 -9.29 0.57 1.91
CA ASN A 39 -10.45 -0.29 2.15
C ASN A 39 -11.56 -0.08 1.11
N VAL A 40 -11.82 1.17 0.71
CA VAL A 40 -12.81 1.48 -0.33
C VAL A 40 -12.38 0.90 -1.69
N VAL A 41 -11.11 1.04 -2.05
CA VAL A 41 -10.57 0.47 -3.30
C VAL A 41 -10.68 -1.06 -3.30
N ILE A 42 -10.39 -1.72 -2.19
CA ILE A 42 -10.52 -3.18 -2.06
C ILE A 42 -11.99 -3.60 -2.20
N ALA A 43 -12.91 -2.94 -1.49
CA ALA A 43 -14.33 -3.21 -1.59
C ALA A 43 -14.84 -3.06 -3.03
N TYR A 44 -14.45 -1.97 -3.70
CA TYR A 44 -14.78 -1.74 -5.10
C TYR A 44 -14.24 -2.84 -6.04
N ILE A 45 -12.98 -3.27 -5.85
CA ILE A 45 -12.41 -4.38 -6.64
C ILE A 45 -13.22 -5.67 -6.44
N ILE A 46 -13.60 -5.99 -5.19
CA ILE A 46 -14.38 -7.18 -4.85
C ILE A 46 -15.78 -7.11 -5.49
N GLU A 47 -16.46 -5.98 -5.37
CA GLU A 47 -17.79 -5.78 -5.97
C GLU A 47 -17.77 -5.96 -7.48
N VAL A 48 -16.80 -5.34 -8.16
CA VAL A 48 -16.64 -5.42 -9.61
C VAL A 48 -16.25 -6.84 -10.05
N ALA A 49 -15.42 -7.54 -9.27
CA ALA A 49 -15.11 -8.94 -9.52
C ALA A 49 -16.33 -9.86 -9.32
N ASN A 50 -17.16 -9.61 -8.31
CA ASN A 50 -18.41 -10.36 -8.05
C ASN A 50 -19.44 -10.17 -9.18
N GLN A 51 -19.40 -9.04 -9.88
CA GLN A 51 -20.21 -8.80 -11.08
C GLN A 51 -19.67 -9.50 -12.35
N GLY A 52 -18.56 -10.24 -12.24
CA GLY A 52 -17.96 -11.00 -13.34
C GLY A 52 -16.94 -10.20 -14.18
N PHE A 53 -16.57 -9.00 -13.75
CA PHE A 53 -15.66 -8.12 -14.49
C PHE A 53 -14.41 -7.77 -13.68
N PRO A 54 -13.51 -8.72 -13.38
CA PRO A 54 -12.31 -8.42 -12.58
C PRO A 54 -11.48 -7.30 -13.22
N LEU A 55 -11.12 -6.30 -12.41
CA LEU A 55 -10.34 -5.15 -12.87
C LEU A 55 -8.94 -5.57 -13.31
N SER A 56 -8.53 -5.12 -14.50
CA SER A 56 -7.14 -5.24 -14.93
C SER A 56 -6.22 -4.33 -14.11
N HIS A 57 -4.92 -4.66 -14.06
CA HIS A 57 -3.90 -3.80 -13.44
C HIS A 57 -3.90 -2.37 -14.01
N ARG A 58 -4.30 -2.19 -15.27
CA ARG A 58 -4.38 -0.86 -15.89
C ARG A 58 -5.56 -0.07 -15.34
N GLN A 59 -6.76 -0.66 -15.34
CA GLN A 59 -7.97 -0.02 -14.84
C GLN A 59 -7.86 0.35 -13.35
N LEU A 60 -7.29 -0.56 -12.54
CA LEU A 60 -7.03 -0.27 -11.13
C LEU A 60 -6.10 0.93 -10.96
N LYS A 61 -5.05 1.03 -11.78
CA LYS A 61 -4.14 2.18 -11.74
C LYS A 61 -4.86 3.47 -12.11
N GLU A 62 -5.63 3.46 -13.21
CA GLU A 62 -6.35 4.65 -13.70
C GLU A 62 -7.34 5.17 -12.65
N HIS A 63 -8.14 4.26 -12.04
CA HIS A 63 -9.09 4.62 -11.00
C HIS A 63 -8.42 5.19 -9.74
N VAL A 64 -7.32 4.58 -9.30
CA VAL A 64 -6.55 5.07 -8.15
C VAL A 64 -5.86 6.40 -8.46
N ASP A 65 -5.30 6.56 -9.66
CA ASP A 65 -4.70 7.83 -10.10
C ASP A 65 -5.76 8.95 -10.12
N GLU A 66 -6.99 8.67 -10.54
CA GLU A 66 -8.10 9.64 -10.51
C GLU A 66 -8.46 10.06 -9.09
N VAL A 67 -8.67 9.10 -8.18
CA VAL A 67 -8.95 9.37 -6.76
C VAL A 67 -7.83 10.22 -6.14
N LEU A 68 -6.56 9.89 -6.43
CA LEU A 68 -5.42 10.63 -5.91
C LEU A 68 -5.27 12.00 -6.54
N ARG A 69 -5.59 12.17 -7.83
CA ARG A 69 -5.62 13.49 -8.48
C ARG A 69 -6.68 14.39 -7.85
N LEU A 70 -7.86 13.86 -7.54
CA LEU A 70 -8.92 14.62 -6.87
C LEU A 70 -8.49 15.03 -5.44
N ARG A 71 -7.81 14.15 -4.70
CA ARG A 71 -7.38 14.44 -3.33
C ARG A 71 -6.14 15.32 -3.23
N LEU A 72 -5.12 15.07 -4.05
CA LEU A 72 -3.79 15.71 -3.96
C LEU A 72 -3.59 16.84 -4.97
N GLY A 73 -4.43 16.92 -6.02
CA GLY A 73 -4.36 17.94 -7.06
C GLY A 73 -2.98 18.00 -7.70
N ALA A 74 -2.42 19.22 -7.77
CA ALA A 74 -1.11 19.49 -8.35
C ALA A 74 0.07 18.82 -7.63
N ARG A 75 -0.13 18.31 -6.39
CA ARG A 75 0.91 17.57 -5.67
C ARG A 75 1.05 16.13 -6.16
N PHE A 76 0.07 15.63 -6.91
CA PHE A 76 0.13 14.29 -7.45
C PHE A 76 1.03 14.24 -8.69
N PRO A 77 1.96 13.27 -8.79
CA PRO A 77 2.79 13.13 -9.97
C PRO A 77 1.96 12.89 -11.23
N VAL A 78 2.33 13.57 -12.33
CA VAL A 78 1.69 13.39 -13.65
C VAL A 78 1.80 11.93 -14.12
N THR A 79 2.86 11.23 -13.70
CA THR A 79 3.13 9.83 -14.02
C THR A 79 2.24 8.82 -13.28
N GLY A 80 1.50 9.27 -12.25
CA GLY A 80 0.63 8.46 -11.42
C GLY A 80 1.34 7.72 -10.28
N VAL A 81 0.68 6.72 -9.71
CA VAL A 81 1.20 5.88 -8.60
C VAL A 81 2.43 5.03 -8.97
N GLY A 82 2.75 4.93 -10.27
CA GLY A 82 3.89 4.20 -10.82
C GLY A 82 3.56 2.77 -11.31
N LYS A 83 4.38 2.25 -12.23
CA LYS A 83 4.10 1.00 -12.97
C LYS A 83 4.03 -0.26 -12.09
N LYS A 84 4.85 -0.35 -11.03
CA LYS A 84 4.90 -1.51 -10.14
C LYS A 84 3.93 -1.41 -8.96
N TRP A 85 3.17 -0.32 -8.85
CA TRP A 85 2.32 -0.09 -7.70
C TRP A 85 1.19 -1.10 -7.61
N THR A 86 0.48 -1.37 -8.72
CA THR A 86 -0.65 -2.30 -8.73
C THR A 86 -0.24 -3.74 -8.39
N GLN A 87 0.92 -4.21 -8.88
CA GLN A 87 1.48 -5.51 -8.47
C GLN A 87 1.78 -5.55 -6.97
N ARG A 88 2.39 -4.49 -6.42
CA ARG A 88 2.67 -4.41 -4.97
C ARG A 88 1.39 -4.32 -4.15
N PHE A 89 0.38 -3.63 -4.65
CA PHE A 89 -0.93 -3.48 -4.03
C PHE A 89 -1.63 -4.84 -3.93
N VAL A 90 -1.77 -5.56 -5.05
CA VAL A 90 -2.39 -6.89 -5.07
C VAL A 90 -1.64 -7.85 -4.14
N ARG A 91 -0.31 -7.92 -4.22
CA ARG A 91 0.49 -8.78 -3.33
C ARG A 91 0.37 -8.43 -1.85
N LYS A 92 0.08 -7.17 -1.52
CA LYS A 92 -0.11 -6.75 -0.12
C LYS A 92 -1.48 -7.16 0.42
N HIS A 93 -2.46 -7.36 -0.45
CA HIS A 93 -3.87 -7.59 -0.12
C HIS A 93 -4.39 -8.92 -0.71
N SER A 94 -3.51 -9.90 -0.89
CA SER A 94 -3.83 -11.22 -1.46
C SER A 94 -4.19 -12.28 -0.43
N ASP A 95 -4.02 -11.98 0.86
CA ASP A 95 -4.48 -12.78 2.01
C ASP A 95 -5.78 -12.19 2.58
#